data_AF-A0A2J1DYY1-F1
#
_entry.id   AF-A0A2J1DYY1-F1
#
_cell.length_a   1.000
_cell.length_b   1.000
_cell.length_c   1.000
_cell.angle_alpha   90.00
_cell.angle_beta   90.00
_cell.angle_gamma   90.00
#
_symmetry.space_group_name_H-M   'P 1'
#
loop_
_entity.id
_entity.type
_entity.pdbx_description
1 polymer ?
#
loop_
_entity_poly.entity_id
_entity_poly.type
_entity_poly.pdbx_seq_one_letter_code
_entity_poly.pdbx_strand_id
1 'polypeptide(L)' 'PRGTRIKVGTTGSLEQILFGPTSVTDGTQNLVGALKTSMGVCGASNIREMQQVEMVIAPAITTEGKSYQLSKCQ' A
#
# COMPACT_ATOMS: atom_id res chain seq x y z
N PRO A 1 -4.78 15.80 21.06
CA PRO A 1 -3.35 15.60 20.72
C PRO A 1 -3.17 15.35 19.21
N ARG A 2 -2.96 16.41 18.41
CA ARG A 2 -2.71 16.23 16.96
C ARG A 2 -1.22 15.91 16.82
N GLY A 3 -0.94 14.69 16.36
CA GLY A 3 0.39 14.06 16.41
C GLY A 3 1.54 14.88 15.84
N THR A 4 2.75 14.48 16.20
CA THR A 4 4.03 15.07 15.79
C THR A 4 4.07 15.32 14.28
N ARG A 5 4.31 16.57 13.87
CA ARG A 5 4.50 16.90 12.45
C ARG A 5 5.85 16.37 11.99
N ILE A 6 5.82 15.32 11.19
CA ILE A 6 6.97 14.75 10.50
C ILE A 6 7.07 15.36 9.10
N LYS A 7 8.28 15.78 8.72
CA LYS A 7 8.57 16.35 7.41
C LYS A 7 8.74 15.19 6.42
N VAL A 8 7.65 14.82 5.75
CA VAL A 8 7.72 13.88 4.62
C VAL A 8 8.36 14.63 3.44
N GLY A 9 9.40 14.06 2.83
CA GLY A 9 9.99 14.61 1.61
C GLY A 9 9.00 14.57 0.45
N THR A 10 9.35 15.21 -0.67
CA THR A 10 8.53 15.18 -1.89
C THR A 10 9.06 14.08 -2.81
N THR A 11 8.31 12.98 -2.98
CA THR A 11 8.69 11.85 -3.87
C THR A 11 8.29 12.06 -5.33
N GLY A 12 7.47 13.07 -5.64
CA GLY A 12 6.98 13.39 -6.99
C GLY A 12 5.90 14.46 -6.97
N SER A 13 5.32 14.77 -8.14
CA SER A 13 4.14 15.63 -8.22
C SER A 13 2.92 14.94 -7.59
N LEU A 14 1.91 15.70 -7.15
CA LEU A 14 0.68 15.12 -6.62
C LEU A 14 0.00 14.19 -7.64
N GLU A 15 0.01 14.58 -8.92
CA GLU A 15 -0.52 13.78 -10.02
C GLU A 15 0.22 12.44 -10.13
N GLN A 16 1.56 12.45 -10.06
CA GLN A 16 2.36 11.22 -10.12
C GLN A 16 2.14 10.33 -8.89
N ILE A 17 2.00 10.93 -7.71
CA ILE A 17 1.69 10.20 -6.47
C ILE A 17 0.33 9.50 -6.58
N LEU A 18 -0.69 10.20 -7.07
CA LEU A 18 -2.04 9.64 -7.15
C LEU A 18 -2.24 8.70 -8.34
N PHE A 19 -1.77 9.08 -9.53
CA PHE A 19 -2.14 8.45 -10.81
C PHE A 19 -0.96 7.82 -11.56
N GLY A 20 0.28 8.04 -11.12
CA GLY A 20 1.49 7.55 -11.81
C GLY A 20 1.89 8.43 -13.01
N PRO A 21 2.81 7.95 -13.88
CA PRO A 21 3.42 6.62 -13.89
C PRO A 21 4.34 6.37 -12.69
N THR A 22 4.47 5.11 -12.28
CA THR A 22 5.39 4.68 -11.23
C THR A 22 6.80 4.57 -11.78
N SER A 23 7.71 5.41 -11.30
CA SER A 23 9.15 5.29 -11.59
C SER A 23 9.88 4.43 -10.56
N VAL A 24 9.20 4.08 -9.46
CA VAL A 24 9.72 3.36 -8.30
C VAL A 24 8.72 2.29 -7.85
N THR A 25 9.22 1.18 -7.29
CA THR A 25 8.42 0.01 -6.86
C THR A 25 8.14 -0.01 -5.35
N ASP A 26 8.47 1.06 -4.64
CA ASP A 26 8.33 1.19 -3.18
C ASP A 26 6.90 1.53 -2.72
N GLY A 27 5.96 1.68 -3.65
CA GLY A 27 4.56 2.02 -3.38
C GLY A 27 4.31 3.49 -3.05
N THR A 28 5.29 4.39 -3.29
CA THR A 28 5.12 5.84 -3.03
C THR A 28 4.40 6.59 -4.15
N GLN A 29 4.11 5.93 -5.27
CA GLN A 29 3.49 6.52 -6.47
C GLN A 29 2.36 5.61 -7.00
N ASN A 30 1.47 6.19 -7.81
CA ASN A 30 0.31 5.51 -8.39
C ASN A 30 -0.63 4.84 -7.36
N LEU A 31 -0.99 5.59 -6.31
CA LEU A 31 -1.87 5.10 -5.25
C LEU A 31 -3.25 4.66 -5.76
N VAL A 32 -3.81 5.36 -6.76
CA VAL A 32 -5.10 5.00 -7.35
C VAL A 32 -4.99 3.71 -8.16
N GLY A 33 -3.90 3.51 -8.91
CA GLY A 33 -3.64 2.26 -9.61
C GLY A 33 -3.49 1.09 -8.64
N ALA A 34 -2.71 1.28 -7.57
CA ALA A 34 -2.52 0.27 -6.52
C ALA A 34 -3.86 -0.13 -5.86
N LEU A 35 -4.72 0.85 -5.56
CA LEU A 35 -6.05 0.58 -5.02
C LEU A 35 -6.92 -0.19 -6.02
N LYS A 36 -6.96 0.21 -7.29
CA LYS A 36 -7.73 -0.49 -8.34
C LYS A 36 -7.26 -1.93 -8.53
N THR A 37 -5.95 -2.16 -8.55
CA THR A 37 -5.38 -3.52 -8.63
C THR A 37 -5.81 -4.34 -7.41
N SER A 38 -5.73 -3.78 -6.21
CA SER A 38 -6.15 -4.45 -4.97
C SER A 38 -7.64 -4.79 -5.00
N MET A 39 -8.49 -3.85 -5.43
CA MET A 39 -9.92 -4.07 -5.62
C MET A 39 -10.21 -5.19 -6.63
N GLY A 40 -9.47 -5.26 -7.74
CA GLY A 40 -9.60 -6.34 -8.71
C GLY A 40 -9.24 -7.72 -8.14
N VAL A 41 -8.19 -7.80 -7.32
CA VAL A 41 -7.79 -9.05 -6.63
C VAL A 41 -8.85 -9.48 -5.60
N CYS A 42 -9.43 -8.53 -4.88
CA CYS A 42 -10.47 -8.79 -3.88
C CYS A 42 -11.87 -8.98 -4.48
N GLY A 43 -12.06 -8.81 -5.79
CA GLY A 43 -13.37 -8.89 -6.44
C GLY A 43 -14.33 -7.73 -6.10
N ALA A 44 -13.80 -6.58 -5.68
CA ALA A 44 -14.58 -5.40 -5.33
C ALA A 44 -14.71 -4.44 -6.53
N SER A 45 -15.93 -4.14 -6.96
CA SER A 45 -16.21 -3.23 -8.08
C SER A 45 -16.25 -1.76 -7.66
N ASN A 46 -16.46 -1.50 -6.36
CA ASN A 46 -16.52 -0.16 -5.79
C ASN A 46 -15.95 -0.12 -4.37
N ILE A 47 -15.78 1.09 -3.82
CA ILE A 47 -15.20 1.29 -2.48
C ILE A 47 -16.07 0.67 -1.39
N ARG A 48 -17.39 0.66 -1.55
CA ARG A 48 -18.30 0.07 -0.55
C ARG A 48 -18.10 -1.45 -0.48
N GLU A 49 -17.99 -2.11 -1.63
CA GLU A 49 -17.65 -3.54 -1.69
C GLU A 49 -16.26 -3.81 -1.11
N MET A 50 -15.25 -2.98 -1.43
CA MET A 50 -13.90 -3.10 -0.88
C MET A 50 -13.89 -3.05 0.65
N GLN A 51 -14.75 -2.22 1.25
CA GLN A 51 -14.89 -2.12 2.71
C GLN A 51 -15.56 -3.35 3.35
N GLN A 52 -16.21 -4.21 2.57
CA GLN A 52 -16.87 -5.45 3.04
C GLN A 52 -16.06 -6.72 2.73
N VAL A 53 -14.89 -6.58 2.11
CA VAL A 53 -14.01 -7.71 1.80
C VAL A 53 -13.57 -8.41 3.09
N GLU A 54 -13.51 -9.74 3.05
CA GLU A 54 -13.04 -10.53 4.19
C GLU A 54 -11.58 -10.21 4.54
N MET A 55 -11.36 -9.91 5.83
CA MET A 55 -10.03 -9.64 6.36
C MET A 55 -9.53 -10.83 7.17
N VAL A 56 -8.44 -11.44 6.71
CA VAL A 56 -7.75 -12.49 7.47
C VAL A 56 -6.68 -11.84 8.33
N ILE A 57 -6.79 -11.98 9.65
CA ILE A 57 -5.79 -11.50 10.61
C ILE A 57 -4.92 -12.70 11.03
N ALA A 58 -3.66 -12.70 10.61
CA ALA A 58 -2.68 -13.72 10.98
C ALA A 58 -1.55 -13.06 11.79
N PRO A 59 -1.60 -13.05 13.13
CA PRO A 59 -0.61 -12.38 13.97
C PRO A 59 0.83 -12.89 13.74
N ALA A 60 0.97 -14.18 13.46
CA ALA A 60 2.26 -14.85 13.23
C ALA A 60 2.84 -14.60 11.83
N ILE A 61 2.12 -13.95 10.90
CA ILE A 61 2.58 -13.79 9.51
C ILE A 61 3.86 -12.96 9.38
N THR A 62 4.15 -12.13 10.38
CA THR A 62 5.40 -11.36 10.48
C THR A 62 6.59 -12.26 10.84
N THR A 63 6.35 -13.30 11.65
CA THR A 63 7.36 -14.25 12.14
C THR A 63 7.52 -15.49 11.26
N GLU A 64 6.49 -15.90 10.52
CA GLU A 64 6.48 -17.09 9.64
C GLU A 64 7.19 -16.88 8.28
N GLY A 65 8.27 -16.09 8.26
CA GLY A 65 9.16 -15.99 7.09
C GLY A 65 9.26 -14.61 6.44
N LYS A 66 8.35 -13.67 6.73
CA LYS A 66 8.49 -12.27 6.27
C LYS A 66 9.68 -11.56 6.92
N SER A 67 9.99 -11.84 8.18
CA SER A 67 11.21 -11.36 8.84
C SER A 67 12.47 -11.79 8.09
N TYR A 68 12.52 -13.05 7.63
CA TYR A 68 13.63 -13.59 6.83
C TYR A 68 13.69 -13.02 5.40
N GLN A 69 12.56 -12.65 4.81
CA GLN A 69 12.54 -11.96 3.50
C GLN A 69 13.00 -10.50 3.62
N LEU A 70 12.59 -9.79 4.68
CA LEU A 70 13.02 -8.42 4.97
C LEU A 70 14.53 -8.34 5.27
N SER A 71 15.11 -9.36 5.92
CA SER A 71 16.55 -9.40 6.20
C SER A 71 17.42 -9.76 4.98
N LYS A 72 16.85 -10.35 3.93
CA LYS A 72 17.60 -10.77 2.73
C LYS A 72 17.68 -9.71 1.63
N CYS A 73 16.93 -8.61 1.74
CA CYS A 73 17.08 -7.43 0.89
C CYS A 73 18.00 -6.39 1.55
N GLN A 74 19.21 -6.82 1.94
CA GLN A 74 20.36 -5.93 2.16
C GLN A 74 21.34 -6.08 1.00
#